data_AF-A0A7J3M3X5-F1
#
_entry.id   AF-A0A7J3M3X5-F1
#
_cell.length_a   1.000
_cell.length_b   1.000
_cell.length_c   1.000
_cell.angle_alpha   90.00
_cell.angle_beta   90.00
_cell.angle_gamma   90.00
#
_symmetry.space_group_name_H-M   'P 1'
#
loop_
_entity.id
_entity.type
_entity.pdbx_description
1 polymer ?
#
loop_
_entity_poly.entity_id
_entity_poly.type
_entity_poly.pdbx_seq_one_letter_code
_entity_poly.pdbx_strand_id
1 'polypeptide(L)'
;MPRVSIRILKKEAKELEKAEHEEKLEKFEEEAIEAIREVKKRRTLLRTKKEKKVFREIVKEYKPEIHGSLIEFTPPSGWKVVEEYWIEEHFCKVFILFSEEEQDYRYVVVEPRLSPYETEVYAQTYLLIREELEKITASDGVDKETILKDVYAKVLNEIGIDLDEKGYAKIFYYLQRDLIAYGKITPLMKDKMLEDISCNGYRKPIYVFHRSYTNLRTNVTFESEEELDSFVINLAQKCGKHLSIAEPMVDAT
;
A
#
# COMPACT_ATOMS: atom_id res chain seq x y z
N MET A 1 -33.60 24.08 30.84
CA MET A 1 -32.74 23.99 29.63
C MET A 1 -33.02 22.66 28.95
N PRO A 2 -33.37 22.63 27.65
CA PRO A 2 -33.68 21.37 26.99
C PRO A 2 -32.38 20.55 26.84
N ARG A 3 -32.39 19.31 27.35
CA ARG A 3 -31.30 18.34 27.17
C ARG A 3 -31.35 17.83 25.73
N VAL A 4 -30.39 18.24 24.91
CA VAL A 4 -30.17 17.65 23.59
C VAL A 4 -29.79 16.17 23.79
N SER A 5 -30.47 15.27 23.08
CA SER A 5 -30.25 13.83 23.20
C SER A 5 -28.85 13.45 22.69
N ILE A 6 -28.07 12.74 23.51
CA ILE A 6 -26.72 12.26 23.17
C ILE A 6 -26.69 11.46 21.85
N ARG A 7 -27.80 10.79 21.50
CA ARG A 7 -27.93 10.07 20.22
C ARG A 7 -27.94 10.99 19.00
N ILE A 8 -28.47 12.21 19.15
CA ILE A 8 -28.53 13.21 18.07
C ILE A 8 -27.11 13.75 17.84
N LEU A 9 -26.41 14.11 18.93
CA LEU A 9 -25.02 14.59 18.87
C LEU A 9 -24.05 13.56 18.28
N LYS A 10 -24.20 12.26 18.61
CA LYS A 10 -23.38 11.19 18.00
C LYS A 10 -23.66 10.98 16.51
N LYS A 11 -24.92 11.16 16.09
CA LYS A 11 -25.31 11.03 14.68
C LYS A 11 -24.75 12.21 13.87
N GLU A 12 -24.87 13.43 14.39
CA GLU A 12 -24.34 14.64 13.78
C GLU A 12 -22.80 14.59 13.66
N ALA A 13 -22.09 14.12 14.69
CA ALA A 13 -20.63 13.95 14.64
C ALA A 13 -20.20 12.94 13.56
N LYS A 14 -20.92 11.83 13.41
CA LYS A 14 -20.64 10.81 12.39
C LYS A 14 -20.95 11.28 10.97
N GLU A 15 -21.97 12.12 10.79
CA GLU A 15 -22.28 12.76 9.51
C GLU A 15 -21.23 13.82 9.14
N LEU A 16 -20.72 14.58 10.12
CA LEU A 16 -19.62 15.53 9.93
C LEU A 16 -18.30 14.83 9.53
N GLU A 17 -17.92 13.75 10.22
CA GLU A 17 -16.72 12.97 9.84
C GLU A 17 -16.83 12.37 8.44
N LYS A 18 -18.03 11.91 8.06
CA LYS A 18 -18.28 11.37 6.73
C LYS A 18 -18.18 12.46 5.65
N ALA A 19 -18.72 13.64 5.92
CA ALA A 19 -18.63 14.79 5.01
C ALA A 19 -17.17 15.27 4.84
N GLU A 20 -16.40 15.35 5.93
CA GLU A 20 -14.96 15.68 5.84
C GLU A 20 -14.15 14.64 5.08
N HIS A 21 -14.54 13.36 5.16
CA HIS A 21 -13.91 12.28 4.41
C HIS A 21 -14.24 12.35 2.91
N GLU A 22 -15.52 12.61 2.57
CA GLU A 22 -15.97 12.81 1.18
C GLU A 22 -15.27 14.03 0.55
N GLU A 23 -15.18 15.16 1.26
CA GLU A 23 -14.48 16.37 0.77
C GLU A 23 -12.98 16.13 0.55
N LYS A 24 -12.33 15.35 1.43
CA LYS A 24 -10.93 14.92 1.24
C LYS A 24 -10.77 14.01 0.02
N LEU A 25 -11.75 13.15 -0.25
CA LEU A 25 -11.76 12.25 -1.39
C LEU A 25 -11.91 13.03 -2.71
N GLU A 26 -12.87 13.95 -2.77
CA GLU A 26 -13.12 14.81 -3.95
C GLU A 26 -11.88 15.66 -4.27
N LYS A 27 -11.25 16.25 -3.25
CA LYS A 27 -10.00 16.99 -3.43
C LYS A 27 -8.85 16.12 -3.94
N PHE A 28 -8.76 14.88 -3.45
CA PHE A 28 -7.77 13.91 -3.95
C PHE A 28 -8.04 13.51 -5.41
N GLU A 29 -9.31 13.33 -5.79
CA GLU A 29 -9.72 13.04 -7.16
C GLU A 29 -9.42 14.21 -8.12
N GLU A 30 -9.68 15.45 -7.71
CA GLU A 30 -9.34 16.64 -8.49
C GLU A 30 -7.82 16.78 -8.69
N GLU A 31 -7.04 16.59 -7.62
CA GLU A 31 -5.57 16.59 -7.69
C GLU A 31 -5.06 15.45 -8.59
N ALA A 32 -5.70 14.28 -8.56
CA ALA A 32 -5.38 13.16 -9.44
C ALA A 32 -5.65 13.48 -10.91
N ILE A 33 -6.81 14.05 -11.21
CA ILE A 33 -7.21 14.42 -12.58
C ILE A 33 -6.25 15.47 -13.15
N GLU A 34 -5.86 16.46 -12.37
CA GLU A 34 -4.93 17.49 -12.82
C GLU A 34 -3.50 16.94 -12.99
N ALA A 35 -3.04 16.07 -12.08
CA ALA A 35 -1.78 15.35 -12.24
C ALA A 35 -1.76 14.49 -13.52
N ILE A 36 -2.85 13.78 -13.82
CA ILE A 36 -3.01 13.00 -15.07
C ILE A 36 -2.93 13.92 -16.30
N ARG A 37 -3.55 15.11 -16.24
CA ARG A 37 -3.48 16.09 -17.34
C ARG A 37 -2.08 16.65 -17.53
N GLU A 38 -1.37 16.97 -16.45
CA GLU A 38 0.01 17.45 -16.52
C GLU A 38 0.95 16.38 -17.06
N VAL A 39 0.82 15.12 -16.61
CA VAL A 39 1.59 13.99 -17.13
C VAL A 39 1.32 13.78 -18.61
N LYS A 40 0.06 13.83 -19.05
CA LYS A 40 -0.30 13.75 -20.47
C LYS A 40 0.32 14.89 -21.28
N LYS A 41 0.26 16.14 -20.79
CA LYS A 41 0.88 17.32 -21.45
C LYS A 41 2.40 17.19 -21.53
N ARG A 42 3.06 16.79 -20.45
CA ARG A 42 4.51 16.53 -20.41
C ARG A 42 4.91 15.41 -21.36
N ARG A 43 4.11 14.34 -21.45
CA ARG A 43 4.32 13.23 -22.40
C ARG A 43 4.28 13.70 -23.86
N THR A 44 3.36 14.60 -24.23
CA THR A 44 3.31 15.16 -25.60
C THR A 44 4.52 16.04 -25.92
N LEU A 45 4.97 16.83 -24.94
CA LEU A 45 6.14 17.71 -25.05
C LEU A 45 7.48 16.94 -25.08
N LEU A 46 7.58 15.85 -24.32
CA LEU A 46 8.76 14.98 -24.30
C LEU A 46 8.85 14.13 -25.57
N ARG A 47 7.71 13.69 -26.13
CA ARG A 47 7.65 12.95 -27.41
C ARG A 47 8.11 13.79 -28.61
N THR A 48 8.02 15.11 -28.52
CA THR A 48 8.49 16.06 -29.55
C THR A 48 9.97 16.45 -29.38
N LYS A 49 10.55 16.33 -28.18
CA LYS A 49 11.96 16.64 -27.87
C LYS A 49 12.84 15.38 -27.77
N LYS A 50 12.76 14.48 -28.75
CA LYS A 50 13.59 13.27 -28.82
C LYS A 50 15.04 13.62 -29.22
N GLU A 51 15.74 14.36 -28.38
CA GLU A 51 17.20 14.48 -28.41
C GLU A 51 17.78 13.67 -27.23
N LYS A 52 18.70 12.78 -27.58
CA LYS A 52 19.38 11.82 -26.70
C LYS A 52 20.05 12.54 -25.52
N LYS A 53 19.36 12.62 -24.38
CA LYS A 53 20.00 12.96 -23.11
C LYS A 53 20.37 11.65 -22.41
N VAL A 54 21.67 11.34 -22.41
CA VAL A 54 22.25 10.28 -21.58
C VAL A 54 22.00 10.69 -20.12
N PHE A 55 20.97 10.13 -19.50
CA PHE A 55 20.66 10.35 -18.09
C PHE A 55 21.49 9.38 -17.24
N ARG A 56 22.23 9.94 -16.29
CA ARG A 56 23.05 9.23 -15.29
C ARG A 56 22.16 8.42 -14.36
N GLU A 57 22.66 7.30 -13.85
CA GLU A 57 22.02 6.44 -12.84
C GLU A 57 21.27 7.24 -11.78
N ILE A 58 19.93 7.21 -11.82
CA ILE A 58 19.06 7.83 -10.82
C ILE A 58 18.76 6.76 -9.76
N VAL A 59 19.78 6.36 -9.01
CA VAL A 59 19.54 5.67 -7.73
C VAL A 59 19.44 6.77 -6.68
N LYS A 60 18.22 7.09 -6.25
CA LYS A 60 17.96 8.07 -5.19
C LYS A 60 17.90 7.33 -3.85
N GLU A 61 18.73 7.76 -2.91
CA GLU A 61 18.81 7.16 -1.58
C GLU A 61 18.01 7.98 -0.57
N TYR A 62 16.96 7.39 0.00
CA TYR A 62 16.19 8.02 1.06
C TYR A 62 16.89 7.88 2.42
N LYS A 63 17.16 9.03 3.05
CA LYS A 63 17.66 9.15 4.42
C LYS A 63 16.61 9.82 5.33
N PRO A 64 16.06 9.11 6.33
CA PRO A 64 15.03 9.65 7.23
C PRO A 64 15.45 10.93 7.95
N GLU A 65 16.74 11.09 8.26
CA GLU A 65 17.27 12.25 8.99
C GLU A 65 17.26 13.51 8.13
N ILE A 66 17.35 13.35 6.80
CA ILE A 66 17.43 14.45 5.84
C ILE A 66 16.06 14.75 5.25
N HIS A 67 15.34 13.71 4.83
CA HIS A 67 14.08 13.88 4.12
C HIS A 67 12.88 13.87 5.08
N GLY A 68 13.02 13.39 6.32
CA GLY A 68 11.93 13.26 7.29
C GLY A 68 11.03 12.05 7.03
N SER A 69 10.09 11.80 7.94
CA SER A 69 9.23 10.60 7.93
C SER A 69 8.46 10.39 6.61
N LEU A 70 8.25 9.12 6.26
CA LEU A 70 7.33 8.66 5.21
C LEU A 70 5.97 8.25 5.77
N ILE A 71 5.88 8.02 7.08
CA ILE A 71 4.67 7.62 7.78
C ILE A 71 4.13 8.78 8.58
N GLU A 72 2.83 9.01 8.42
CA GLU A 72 2.02 9.91 9.24
C GLU A 72 0.79 9.14 9.71
N PHE A 73 0.55 9.16 11.01
CA PHE A 73 -0.61 8.52 11.60
C PHE A 73 -1.18 9.37 12.74
N THR A 74 -2.50 9.47 12.76
CA THR A 74 -3.24 10.06 13.88
C THR A 74 -4.36 9.09 14.20
N PRO A 75 -4.47 8.60 15.44
CA PRO A 75 -5.54 7.69 15.81
C PRO A 75 -6.90 8.39 15.67
N PRO A 76 -7.97 7.68 15.27
CA PRO A 76 -9.31 8.24 15.22
C PRO A 76 -9.77 8.76 16.59
N SER A 77 -10.75 9.67 16.59
CA SER A 77 -11.34 10.19 17.83
C SER A 77 -11.83 9.05 18.73
N GLY A 78 -11.51 9.12 20.03
CA GLY A 78 -11.84 8.08 21.00
C GLY A 78 -10.91 6.85 21.02
N TRP A 79 -9.96 6.75 20.09
CA TRP A 79 -8.95 5.69 20.07
C TRP A 79 -7.62 6.20 20.59
N LYS A 80 -6.97 5.39 21.43
CA LYS A 80 -5.64 5.67 21.98
C LYS A 80 -4.65 4.64 21.47
N VAL A 81 -3.45 5.09 21.09
CA VAL A 81 -2.33 4.19 20.80
C VAL A 81 -1.85 3.60 22.13
N VAL A 82 -1.85 2.29 22.25
CA VAL A 82 -1.32 1.58 23.44
C VAL A 82 0.03 0.95 23.18
N GLU A 83 0.30 0.57 21.93
CA GLU A 83 1.58 0.02 21.50
C GLU A 83 1.83 0.41 20.04
N GLU A 84 3.10 0.61 19.68
CA GLU A 84 3.52 0.81 18.31
C GLU A 84 4.90 0.18 18.08
N TYR A 85 5.10 -0.41 16.91
CA TYR A 85 6.38 -1.01 16.53
C TYR A 85 6.55 -1.07 15.01
N TRP A 86 7.82 -1.10 14.58
CA TRP A 86 8.17 -1.20 13.17
C TRP A 86 8.11 -2.66 12.70
N ILE A 87 7.48 -2.87 11.54
CA ILE A 87 7.62 -4.10 10.76
C ILE A 87 8.75 -3.94 9.75
N GLU A 88 8.82 -2.76 9.14
CA GLU A 88 9.88 -2.35 8.22
C GLU A 88 10.19 -0.89 8.51
N GLU A 89 11.40 -0.61 9.00
CA GLU A 89 11.75 0.72 9.48
C GLU A 89 11.50 1.79 8.41
N HIS A 90 10.88 2.88 8.82
CA HIS A 90 10.48 4.02 7.98
C HIS A 90 9.36 3.75 6.95
N PHE A 91 9.05 2.50 6.62
CA PHE A 91 8.05 2.16 5.60
C PHE A 91 6.79 1.52 6.17
N CYS A 92 6.87 0.63 7.15
CA CYS A 92 5.70 -0.06 7.68
C CYS A 92 5.72 -0.10 9.19
N LYS A 93 4.74 0.55 9.81
CA LYS A 93 4.57 0.58 11.26
C LYS A 93 3.19 0.06 11.66
N VAL A 94 3.16 -0.65 12.77
CA VAL A 94 1.92 -1.13 13.38
C VAL A 94 1.61 -0.29 14.60
N PHE A 95 0.34 0.03 14.77
CA PHE A 95 -0.23 0.68 15.94
C PHE A 95 -1.33 -0.22 16.50
N ILE A 96 -1.17 -0.65 17.75
CA ILE A 96 -2.26 -1.26 18.50
C ILE A 96 -3.04 -0.14 19.16
N LEU A 97 -4.31 -0.05 18.84
CA LEU A 97 -5.22 0.96 19.37
C LEU A 97 -6.18 0.34 20.37
N PHE A 98 -6.59 1.10 21.37
CA PHE A 98 -7.66 0.75 22.29
C PHE A 98 -8.71 1.86 22.36
N SER A 99 -9.98 1.47 22.38
CA SER A 99 -11.11 2.37 22.63
C SER A 99 -11.78 2.02 23.95
N GLU A 100 -11.84 2.99 24.87
CA GLU A 100 -12.58 2.83 26.13
C GLU A 100 -14.09 2.78 25.90
N GLU A 101 -14.60 3.45 24.86
CA GLU A 101 -16.03 3.45 24.54
C GLU A 101 -16.49 2.10 24.00
N GLU A 102 -15.71 1.51 23.10
CA GLU A 102 -16.04 0.25 22.43
C GLU A 102 -15.52 -0.97 23.22
N GLN A 103 -14.66 -0.76 24.22
CA GLN A 103 -13.92 -1.82 24.93
C GLN A 103 -13.24 -2.79 23.96
N ASP A 104 -12.62 -2.24 22.92
CA ASP A 104 -12.11 -2.99 21.77
C ASP A 104 -10.69 -2.56 21.39
N TYR A 105 -9.92 -3.53 20.89
CA TYR A 105 -8.57 -3.31 20.38
C TYR A 105 -8.56 -3.42 18.85
N ARG A 106 -7.71 -2.62 18.20
CA ARG A 106 -7.51 -2.68 16.75
C ARG A 106 -6.04 -2.76 16.41
N TYR A 107 -5.75 -3.54 15.36
CA TYR A 107 -4.44 -3.65 14.76
C TYR A 107 -4.39 -2.74 13.52
N VAL A 108 -3.63 -1.65 13.57
CA VAL A 108 -3.58 -0.69 12.45
C VAL A 108 -2.20 -0.73 11.80
N VAL A 109 -2.17 -1.16 10.55
CA VAL A 109 -1.01 -1.06 9.67
C VAL A 109 -0.99 0.31 9.04
N VAL A 110 0.16 0.98 9.11
CA VAL A 110 0.39 2.24 8.41
C VAL A 110 1.60 2.09 7.51
N GLU A 111 1.37 2.34 6.22
CA GLU A 111 2.37 2.37 5.15
C GLU A 111 2.47 3.82 4.61
N PRO A 112 3.48 4.15 3.78
CA PRO A 112 3.65 5.50 3.29
C PRO A 112 2.54 5.87 2.31
N ARG A 113 1.91 7.02 2.48
CA ARG A 113 0.89 7.45 1.52
C ARG A 113 1.54 7.85 0.20
N LEU A 114 0.99 7.32 -0.89
CA LEU A 114 1.24 7.82 -2.22
C LEU A 114 0.31 9.00 -2.49
N SER A 115 0.89 10.11 -2.95
CA SER A 115 0.14 11.20 -3.57
C SER A 115 -0.55 10.73 -4.85
N PRO A 116 -1.51 11.49 -5.40
CA PRO A 116 -2.14 11.14 -6.67
C PRO A 116 -1.14 10.95 -7.81
N TYR A 117 -0.12 11.83 -7.88
CA TYR A 117 0.96 11.72 -8.86
C TYR A 117 1.77 10.42 -8.67
N GLU A 118 2.19 10.11 -7.44
CA GLU A 118 2.97 8.91 -7.15
C GLU A 118 2.15 7.62 -7.37
N THR A 119 0.84 7.67 -7.15
CA THR A 119 -0.07 6.55 -7.42
C THR A 119 -0.13 6.22 -8.90
N GLU A 120 -0.24 7.25 -9.76
CA GLU A 120 -0.20 7.07 -11.22
C GLU A 120 1.18 6.56 -11.67
N VAL A 121 2.26 7.10 -11.11
CA VAL A 121 3.63 6.64 -11.40
C VAL A 121 3.78 5.18 -10.98
N TYR A 122 3.30 4.80 -9.79
CA TYR A 122 3.31 3.42 -9.32
C TYR A 122 2.54 2.50 -10.28
N ALA A 123 1.32 2.84 -10.67
CA ALA A 123 0.51 2.04 -11.58
C ALA A 123 1.20 1.83 -12.94
N GLN A 124 1.78 2.90 -13.51
CA GLN A 124 2.51 2.82 -14.78
C GLN A 124 3.80 2.00 -14.67
N THR A 125 4.60 2.25 -13.62
CA THR A 125 5.86 1.53 -13.40
C THR A 125 5.62 0.07 -13.09
N TYR A 126 4.60 -0.28 -12.30
CA TYR A 126 4.21 -1.65 -12.00
C TYR A 126 3.95 -2.47 -13.28
N LEU A 127 3.17 -1.94 -14.22
CA LEU A 127 2.86 -2.63 -15.48
C LEU A 127 4.10 -2.85 -16.35
N LEU A 128 4.94 -1.81 -16.50
CA LEU A 128 6.16 -1.88 -17.31
C LEU A 128 7.19 -2.83 -16.69
N ILE A 129 7.36 -2.77 -15.38
CA ILE A 129 8.27 -3.66 -14.65
C ILE A 129 7.81 -5.10 -14.78
N ARG A 130 6.50 -5.38 -14.65
CA ARG A 130 5.98 -6.75 -14.85
C ARG A 130 6.33 -7.30 -16.24
N GLU A 131 6.13 -6.51 -17.29
CA GLU A 131 6.48 -6.91 -18.65
C GLU A 131 7.99 -7.14 -18.81
N GLU A 132 8.83 -6.30 -18.20
CA GLU A 132 10.28 -6.47 -18.22
C GLU A 132 10.73 -7.71 -17.44
N LEU A 133 10.14 -8.00 -16.28
CA LEU A 133 10.45 -9.18 -15.47
C LEU A 133 10.08 -10.48 -16.17
N GLU A 134 9.01 -10.50 -16.97
CA GLU A 134 8.62 -11.67 -17.79
C GLU A 134 9.67 -12.03 -18.86
N LYS A 135 10.45 -11.04 -19.32
CA LYS A 135 11.53 -11.23 -20.30
C LYS A 135 12.81 -11.78 -19.67
N ILE A 136 12.95 -11.64 -18.35
CA ILE A 136 14.12 -12.13 -17.62
C ILE A 136 13.93 -13.63 -17.38
N THR A 137 14.76 -14.44 -18.02
CA THR A 137 14.86 -15.86 -17.68
C THR A 137 15.41 -15.96 -16.26
N ALA A 138 14.56 -16.35 -15.31
CA ALA A 138 14.97 -16.59 -13.94
C ALA A 138 16.13 -17.61 -13.95
N SER A 139 17.29 -17.19 -13.47
CA SER A 139 18.41 -18.07 -13.18
C SER A 139 18.47 -18.27 -11.68
N ASP A 140 18.69 -19.50 -11.24
CA ASP A 140 18.81 -19.81 -9.82
C ASP A 140 19.97 -19.01 -9.20
N GLY A 141 19.69 -18.27 -8.13
CA GLY A 141 20.70 -17.58 -7.31
C GLY A 141 20.86 -16.07 -7.51
N VAL A 142 20.07 -15.42 -8.38
CA VAL A 142 20.09 -13.94 -8.49
C VAL A 142 19.14 -13.31 -7.49
N ASP A 143 19.61 -12.27 -6.79
CA ASP A 143 18.80 -11.50 -5.86
C ASP A 143 17.68 -10.73 -6.58
N LYS A 144 16.43 -11.13 -6.31
CA LYS A 144 15.22 -10.54 -6.90
C LYS A 144 15.09 -9.05 -6.58
N GLU A 145 15.55 -8.63 -5.41
CA GLU A 145 15.48 -7.23 -5.00
C GLU A 145 16.43 -6.36 -5.84
N THR A 146 17.67 -6.81 -6.02
CA THR A 146 18.64 -6.15 -6.91
C THR A 146 18.10 -6.05 -8.34
N ILE A 147 17.56 -7.14 -8.90
CA ILE A 147 16.94 -7.11 -10.24
C ILE A 147 15.82 -6.06 -10.29
N LEU A 148 14.90 -6.09 -9.31
CA LEU A 148 13.78 -5.16 -9.29
C LEU A 148 14.26 -3.70 -9.22
N LYS A 149 15.30 -3.42 -8.44
CA LYS A 149 15.89 -2.08 -8.31
C LYS A 149 16.47 -1.58 -9.62
N ASP A 150 17.20 -2.43 -10.34
CA ASP A 150 17.79 -2.09 -11.63
C ASP A 150 16.71 -1.85 -12.70
N VAL A 151 15.71 -2.73 -12.76
CA VAL A 151 14.57 -2.58 -13.68
C VAL A 151 13.76 -1.33 -13.33
N TYR A 152 13.54 -1.04 -12.06
CA TYR A 152 12.84 0.17 -11.61
C TYR A 152 13.57 1.45 -12.07
N ALA A 153 14.88 1.53 -11.85
CA ALA A 153 15.69 2.66 -12.31
C ALA A 153 15.67 2.80 -13.85
N LYS A 154 15.75 1.68 -14.58
CA LYS A 154 15.64 1.66 -16.04
C LYS A 154 14.29 2.18 -16.52
N VAL A 155 13.18 1.66 -15.98
CA VAL A 155 11.82 2.03 -16.39
C VAL A 155 11.55 3.51 -16.14
N LEU A 156 11.93 4.05 -14.98
CA LEU A 156 11.78 5.48 -14.68
C LEU A 156 12.52 6.37 -15.69
N ASN A 157 13.74 5.98 -16.06
CA ASN A 157 14.53 6.68 -17.07
C ASN A 157 13.87 6.63 -18.47
N GLU A 158 13.36 5.47 -18.87
CA GLU A 158 12.72 5.29 -20.18
C GLU A 158 11.44 6.11 -20.34
N ILE A 159 10.64 6.23 -19.28
CA ILE A 159 9.42 7.05 -19.28
C ILE A 159 9.68 8.53 -18.95
N GLY A 160 10.91 8.89 -18.57
CA GLY A 160 11.32 10.26 -18.29
C GLY A 160 10.68 10.85 -17.03
N ILE A 161 10.45 10.02 -16.01
CA ILE A 161 9.90 10.44 -14.72
C ILE A 161 11.05 10.68 -13.74
N ASP A 162 11.03 11.84 -13.10
CA ASP A 162 11.98 12.23 -12.05
C ASP A 162 11.21 12.40 -10.74
N LEU A 163 11.45 11.48 -9.80
CA LEU A 163 10.85 11.46 -8.46
C LEU A 163 11.84 12.03 -7.45
N ASP A 164 11.40 12.71 -6.41
CA ASP A 164 12.27 13.00 -5.28
C ASP A 164 12.64 11.72 -4.50
N GLU A 165 13.54 11.83 -3.52
CA GLU A 165 14.04 10.69 -2.74
C GLU A 165 12.90 9.95 -2.02
N LYS A 166 11.89 10.69 -1.54
CA LYS A 166 10.71 10.10 -0.91
C LYS A 166 9.86 9.35 -1.92
N GLY A 167 9.50 9.97 -3.05
CA GLY A 167 8.68 9.35 -4.07
C GLY A 167 9.34 8.10 -4.65
N TYR A 168 10.64 8.16 -4.90
CA TYR A 168 11.43 7.01 -5.35
C TYR A 168 11.37 5.85 -4.34
N ALA A 169 11.65 6.14 -3.06
CA ALA A 169 11.65 5.12 -2.01
C ALA A 169 10.25 4.54 -1.74
N LYS A 170 9.20 5.38 -1.70
CA LYS A 170 7.81 4.94 -1.50
C LYS A 170 7.35 4.01 -2.62
N ILE A 171 7.57 4.40 -3.88
CA ILE A 171 7.14 3.57 -5.02
C ILE A 171 7.93 2.27 -5.05
N PHE A 172 9.24 2.31 -4.78
CA PHE A 172 10.05 1.09 -4.70
C PHE A 172 9.54 0.14 -3.60
N TYR A 173 9.20 0.66 -2.42
CA TYR A 173 8.57 -0.12 -1.34
C TYR A 173 7.31 -0.85 -1.82
N TYR A 174 6.39 -0.16 -2.49
CA TYR A 174 5.16 -0.77 -3.02
C TYR A 174 5.44 -1.80 -4.11
N LEU A 175 6.43 -1.57 -4.98
CA LEU A 175 6.86 -2.55 -5.99
C LEU A 175 7.42 -3.82 -5.35
N GLN A 176 8.28 -3.70 -4.33
CA GLN A 176 8.79 -4.85 -3.58
C GLN A 176 7.66 -5.62 -2.89
N ARG A 177 6.75 -4.88 -2.25
CA ARG A 177 5.58 -5.43 -1.56
C ARG A 177 4.69 -6.25 -2.49
N ASP A 178 4.38 -5.71 -3.66
CA ASP A 178 3.35 -6.27 -4.55
C ASP A 178 3.92 -7.28 -5.57
N LEU A 179 5.16 -7.13 -6.02
CA LEU A 179 5.78 -8.05 -6.98
C LEU A 179 6.52 -9.22 -6.32
N ILE A 180 7.27 -8.95 -5.26
CA ILE A 180 8.14 -9.95 -4.63
C ILE A 180 7.44 -10.60 -3.44
N ALA A 181 6.88 -9.81 -2.54
CA ALA A 181 6.31 -10.28 -1.28
C ALA A 181 4.86 -10.78 -1.43
N TYR A 182 3.98 -10.41 -0.50
CA TYR A 182 2.61 -10.92 -0.35
C TYR A 182 1.55 -9.82 -0.55
N GLY A 183 1.87 -8.76 -1.29
CA GLY A 183 0.95 -7.66 -1.55
C GLY A 183 0.45 -6.99 -0.27
N LYS A 184 -0.85 -6.66 -0.21
CA LYS A 184 -1.51 -6.00 0.94
C LYS A 184 -1.30 -6.68 2.29
N ILE A 185 -1.09 -8.01 2.32
CA ILE A 185 -0.88 -8.74 3.57
C ILE A 185 0.58 -8.82 3.99
N THR A 186 1.51 -8.28 3.20
CA THR A 186 2.96 -8.30 3.50
C THR A 186 3.27 -7.80 4.91
N PRO A 187 2.69 -6.69 5.40
CA PRO A 187 2.89 -6.25 6.79
C PRO A 187 2.51 -7.31 7.83
N LEU A 188 1.40 -8.01 7.61
CA LEU A 188 0.91 -9.06 8.51
C LEU A 188 1.82 -10.30 8.45
N MET A 189 2.22 -10.70 7.25
CA MET A 189 3.10 -11.85 7.03
C MET A 189 4.50 -11.66 7.62
N LYS A 190 5.00 -10.41 7.67
CA LYS A 190 6.31 -10.07 8.25
C LYS A 190 6.27 -9.92 9.78
N ASP A 191 5.09 -9.78 10.38
CA ASP A 191 4.97 -9.55 11.82
C ASP A 191 5.11 -10.84 12.64
N LYS A 192 6.15 -10.90 13.47
CA LYS A 192 6.44 -12.04 14.36
C LYS A 192 5.50 -12.13 15.57
N MET A 193 4.74 -11.07 15.84
CA MET A 193 3.76 -11.04 16.92
C MET A 193 2.42 -11.65 16.51
N LEU A 194 2.22 -11.93 15.22
CA LEU A 194 1.03 -12.60 14.71
C LEU A 194 1.26 -14.12 14.62
N GLU A 195 0.22 -14.87 14.97
CA GLU A 195 0.18 -16.33 14.84
C GLU A 195 -0.67 -16.74 13.64
N ASP A 196 -1.86 -16.15 13.51
CA ASP A 196 -2.81 -16.44 12.45
C ASP A 196 -3.27 -15.18 11.71
N ILE A 197 -3.56 -15.32 10.42
CA ILE A 197 -4.15 -14.28 9.56
C ILE A 197 -5.40 -14.88 8.90
N SER A 198 -6.55 -14.22 9.05
CA SER A 198 -7.85 -14.68 8.56
C SER A 198 -8.50 -13.65 7.64
N CYS A 199 -8.70 -14.02 6.38
CA CYS A 199 -9.41 -13.22 5.37
C CYS A 199 -10.73 -13.89 5.00
N ASN A 200 -11.86 -13.27 5.39
CA ASN A 200 -13.21 -13.86 5.28
C ASN A 200 -14.02 -13.37 4.06
N GLY A 201 -13.35 -12.77 3.08
CA GLY A 201 -13.94 -12.23 1.85
C GLY A 201 -13.60 -10.76 1.59
N TYR A 202 -14.03 -10.27 0.44
CA TYR A 202 -13.86 -8.87 0.03
C TYR A 202 -14.73 -7.92 0.87
N ARG A 203 -14.31 -6.67 0.97
CA ARG A 203 -14.88 -5.58 1.78
C ARG A 203 -15.06 -5.94 3.25
N LYS A 204 -14.33 -6.95 3.72
CA LYS A 204 -14.26 -7.33 5.12
C LYS A 204 -12.83 -7.11 5.60
N PRO A 205 -12.67 -6.59 6.84
CA PRO A 205 -11.35 -6.48 7.43
C PRO A 205 -10.72 -7.87 7.58
N ILE A 206 -9.43 -7.94 7.34
CA ILE A 206 -8.63 -9.09 7.75
C ILE A 206 -8.58 -9.09 9.28
N TYR A 207 -8.68 -10.27 9.87
CA TYR A 207 -8.48 -10.49 11.30
C TYR A 207 -7.15 -11.19 11.53
N VAL A 208 -6.52 -10.89 12.65
CA VAL A 208 -5.24 -11.50 13.03
C VAL A 208 -5.30 -11.99 14.47
N PHE A 209 -4.59 -13.06 14.76
CA PHE A 209 -4.36 -13.50 16.13
C PHE A 209 -2.99 -13.00 16.59
N HIS A 210 -2.99 -11.96 17.42
CA HIS A 210 -1.78 -11.36 17.99
C HIS A 210 -1.45 -11.98 19.34
N ARG A 211 -0.19 -12.34 19.60
CA ARG A 211 0.25 -13.03 20.83
C ARG A 211 -0.18 -12.35 22.13
N SER A 212 -0.06 -11.02 22.19
CA SER A 212 -0.40 -10.23 23.39
C SER A 212 -1.87 -9.79 23.47
N TYR A 213 -2.56 -9.67 22.34
CA TYR A 213 -3.88 -9.02 22.25
C TYR A 213 -4.97 -9.93 21.69
N THR A 214 -4.64 -11.18 21.36
CA THR A 214 -5.53 -12.19 20.79
C THR A 214 -6.13 -11.74 19.45
N ASN A 215 -7.43 -11.96 19.23
CA ASN A 215 -8.10 -11.62 17.98
C ASN A 215 -8.22 -10.11 17.83
N LEU A 216 -7.60 -9.57 16.78
CA LEU A 216 -7.67 -8.15 16.43
C LEU A 216 -8.26 -7.97 15.04
N ARG A 217 -9.16 -7.01 14.92
CA ARG A 217 -9.59 -6.47 13.62
C ARG A 217 -8.50 -5.57 13.05
N THR A 218 -8.16 -5.76 11.78
CA THR A 218 -7.22 -4.88 11.06
C THR A 218 -7.91 -3.78 10.26
N ASN A 219 -7.14 -2.79 9.81
CA ASN A 219 -7.53 -1.84 8.75
C ASN A 219 -7.24 -2.35 7.34
N VAL A 220 -6.70 -3.56 7.17
CA VAL A 220 -6.36 -4.13 5.86
C VAL A 220 -7.60 -4.82 5.27
N THR A 221 -7.96 -4.40 4.06
CA THR A 221 -9.14 -4.88 3.32
C THR A 221 -8.81 -5.08 1.83
N PHE A 222 -9.44 -6.08 1.23
CA PHE A 222 -9.57 -6.17 -0.22
C PHE A 222 -10.89 -5.51 -0.60
N GLU A 223 -10.89 -4.61 -1.58
CA GLU A 223 -12.05 -3.75 -1.86
C GLU A 223 -13.04 -4.36 -2.86
N SER A 224 -12.57 -5.30 -3.68
CA SER A 224 -13.38 -5.99 -4.67
C SER A 224 -13.13 -7.50 -4.68
N GLU A 225 -14.07 -8.22 -5.28
CA GLU A 225 -13.98 -9.67 -5.48
C GLU A 225 -12.80 -10.00 -6.40
N GLU A 226 -12.64 -9.25 -7.49
CA GLU A 226 -11.56 -9.46 -8.47
C GLU A 226 -10.18 -9.26 -7.85
N GLU A 227 -10.05 -8.30 -6.93
CA GLU A 227 -8.80 -8.06 -6.21
C GLU A 227 -8.43 -9.26 -5.32
N LEU A 228 -9.39 -9.75 -4.53
CA LEU A 228 -9.19 -10.88 -3.64
C LEU A 228 -8.93 -12.17 -4.44
N ASP A 229 -9.69 -12.44 -5.49
CA ASP A 229 -9.52 -13.61 -6.34
C ASP A 229 -8.14 -13.62 -6.99
N SER A 230 -7.71 -12.48 -7.55
CA SER A 230 -6.37 -12.33 -8.13
C SER A 230 -5.28 -12.58 -7.08
N PHE A 231 -5.48 -12.09 -5.86
CA PHE A 231 -4.56 -12.31 -4.75
C PHE A 231 -4.46 -13.80 -4.39
N VAL A 232 -5.59 -14.50 -4.21
CA VAL A 232 -5.60 -15.93 -3.83
C VAL A 232 -4.97 -16.78 -4.92
N ILE A 233 -5.25 -16.51 -6.21
CA ILE A 233 -4.62 -17.21 -7.33
C ILE A 233 -3.10 -17.03 -7.31
N ASN A 234 -2.62 -15.79 -7.15
CA ASN A 234 -1.20 -15.49 -7.08
C ASN A 234 -0.52 -16.15 -5.86
N LEU A 235 -1.20 -16.19 -4.71
CA LEU A 235 -0.70 -16.85 -3.51
C LEU A 235 -0.58 -18.37 -3.72
N ALA A 236 -1.61 -19.02 -4.27
CA ALA A 236 -1.57 -20.44 -4.60
C ALA A 236 -0.40 -20.77 -5.56
N GLN A 237 -0.22 -19.95 -6.60
CA GLN A 237 0.89 -20.10 -7.56
C GLN A 237 2.27 -19.93 -6.89
N LYS A 238 2.42 -18.98 -5.96
CA LYS A 238 3.66 -18.82 -5.18
C LYS A 238 3.99 -20.06 -4.36
N CYS A 239 2.98 -20.80 -3.90
CA CYS A 239 3.13 -22.09 -3.23
C CYS A 239 3.24 -23.30 -4.19
N GLY A 240 3.35 -23.07 -5.50
CA GLY A 240 3.43 -24.13 -6.52
C GLY A 240 2.11 -24.91 -6.72
N LYS A 241 0.99 -24.31 -6.34
CA LYS A 241 -0.36 -24.88 -6.49
C LYS A 241 -1.17 -24.13 -7.53
N HIS A 242 -2.18 -24.80 -8.08
CA HIS A 242 -3.16 -24.20 -8.95
C HIS A 242 -4.52 -24.20 -8.27
N LEU A 243 -5.17 -23.04 -8.25
CA LEU A 243 -6.55 -22.88 -7.82
C LEU A 243 -7.42 -22.73 -9.06
N SER A 244 -8.57 -23.40 -9.09
CA SER A 244 -9.53 -23.23 -10.17
C SER A 244 -10.97 -23.31 -9.64
N ILE A 245 -11.94 -22.94 -10.47
CA ILE A 245 -13.36 -23.11 -10.11
C ILE A 245 -13.70 -24.58 -9.87
N ALA A 246 -13.03 -25.51 -10.57
CA ALA A 246 -13.24 -26.95 -10.40
C ALA A 246 -12.60 -27.48 -9.09
N GLU A 247 -11.49 -26.88 -8.66
CA GLU A 247 -10.77 -27.22 -7.42
C GLU A 247 -10.54 -25.95 -6.60
N PRO A 248 -11.59 -25.47 -5.87
CA PRO A 248 -11.55 -24.18 -5.18
C PRO A 248 -10.92 -24.25 -3.78
N MET A 249 -10.45 -25.43 -3.35
CA MET A 249 -9.81 -25.63 -2.05
C MET A 249 -8.37 -26.07 -2.25
N VAL A 250 -7.43 -25.33 -1.65
CA VAL A 250 -6.00 -25.61 -1.73
C VAL A 250 -5.42 -25.52 -0.32
N ASP A 251 -4.58 -26.50 0.03
CA ASP A 251 -3.73 -26.49 1.21
C ASP A 251 -2.26 -26.50 0.76
N ALA A 252 -1.45 -25.60 1.33
CA ALA A 252 -0.09 -25.34 0.90
C ALA A 252 0.79 -24.75 2.02
N THR A 253 2.10 -24.81 1.84
CA THR A 253 3.12 -24.29 2.78
C THR A 253 4.09 -23.38 2.04
#